data_AF-A0A3N5VBN5-F1
#
_entry.id   AF-A0A3N5VBN5-F1
#
_cell.length_a   1.000
_cell.length_b   1.000
_cell.length_c   1.000
_cell.angle_alpha   90.00
_cell.angle_beta   90.00
_cell.angle_gamma   90.00
#
_symmetry.space_group_name_H-M   'P 1'
#
loop_
_entity.id
_entity.type
_entity.pdbx_description
1 polymer ?
#
loop_
_entity_poly.entity_id
_entity_poly.type
_entity_poly.pdbx_seq_one_letter_code
_entity_poly.pdbx_strand_id
1 'polypeptide(L)'
;MKIITWCYNCQQQISFDNVTRNRNGVAIPVDDYGNLHSCRHKKRKPGFPSQKCFRCGQVIHFDKNYRSISGKYIPLDWNSGKRHDCNETPDLEVREHWLSQEL
;
A
#
# COMPACT_ATOMS: atom_id res chain seq x y z
N MET A 1 -23.29 5.13 20.42
CA MET A 1 -23.78 4.89 19.05
C MET A 1 -22.91 3.80 18.45
N LYS A 2 -23.51 2.73 17.91
CA LYS A 2 -22.79 1.62 17.27
C LYS A 2 -22.99 1.78 15.76
N ILE A 3 -21.92 1.93 15.01
CA ILE A 3 -21.96 2.03 13.54
C ILE A 3 -21.59 0.65 13.00
N ILE A 4 -22.49 0.03 12.25
CA ILE A 4 -22.25 -1.27 11.61
C ILE A 4 -21.89 -1.03 10.15
N THR A 5 -20.86 -1.70 9.66
CA THR A 5 -20.42 -1.61 8.26
C THR A 5 -19.72 -2.90 7.84
N TRP A 6 -19.25 -2.96 6.61
CA TRP A 6 -18.56 -4.10 6.03
C TRP A 6 -17.08 -3.79 5.84
N CYS A 7 -16.19 -4.70 6.24
CA CYS A 7 -14.77 -4.56 5.99
C CYS A 7 -14.51 -4.60 4.47
N TYR A 8 -13.98 -3.52 3.91
CA TYR A 8 -13.70 -3.42 2.48
C TYR A 8 -12.74 -4.51 1.95
N ASN A 9 -11.86 -5.03 2.81
CA ASN A 9 -10.86 -6.02 2.42
C ASN A 9 -11.41 -7.46 2.43
N CYS A 10 -12.09 -7.86 3.50
CA CYS A 10 -12.52 -9.25 3.71
C CYS A 10 -14.04 -9.47 3.70
N GLN A 11 -14.83 -8.39 3.54
CA GLN A 11 -16.30 -8.42 3.50
C GLN A 11 -16.97 -9.00 4.76
N GLN A 12 -16.24 -9.13 5.88
CA GLN A 12 -16.85 -9.43 7.17
C GLN A 12 -17.59 -8.21 7.71
N GLN A 13 -18.71 -8.44 8.38
CA GLN A 13 -19.40 -7.40 9.14
C GLN A 13 -18.52 -6.96 10.30
N ILE A 14 -18.37 -5.65 10.44
CA ILE A 14 -17.61 -5.01 11.51
C ILE A 14 -18.46 -3.91 12.13
N SER A 15 -18.11 -3.53 13.35
CA SER A 15 -18.72 -2.39 14.00
C SER A 15 -17.69 -1.47 14.63
N PHE A 16 -18.03 -0.19 14.68
CA PHE A 16 -17.32 0.81 15.46
C PHE A 16 -18.20 1.20 16.63
N ASP A 17 -17.71 0.96 17.84
CA ASP A 17 -18.32 1.45 19.07
C ASP A 17 -17.54 2.68 19.60
N ASN A 18 -18.01 3.24 20.72
CA ASN A 18 -17.37 4.40 21.33
C ASN A 18 -16.25 4.05 22.33
N VAL A 19 -16.04 2.77 22.64
CA VAL A 19 -15.19 2.28 23.73
C VAL A 19 -13.85 1.77 23.19
N THR A 20 -13.88 1.06 22.06
CA THR A 20 -12.73 0.40 21.46
C THR A 20 -11.95 1.38 20.61
N ARG A 21 -10.91 1.98 21.21
CA ARG A 21 -10.07 3.00 20.58
C ARG A 21 -8.58 2.69 20.75
N ASN A 22 -7.76 3.16 19.81
CA ASN A 22 -6.30 3.11 19.95
C ASN A 22 -5.80 4.22 20.90
N ARG A 23 -4.50 4.24 21.19
CA ARG A 23 -3.86 5.24 22.07
C ARG A 23 -4.10 6.70 21.62
N ASN A 24 -4.36 6.93 20.34
CA ASN A 24 -4.64 8.25 19.78
C ASN A 24 -6.15 8.58 19.76
N GLY A 25 -6.99 7.74 20.38
CA GLY A 25 -8.43 7.90 20.41
C GLY A 25 -9.15 7.52 19.12
N VAL A 26 -8.49 6.90 18.13
CA VAL A 26 -9.15 6.47 16.87
C VAL A 26 -9.91 5.16 17.11
N ALA A 27 -11.17 5.09 16.65
CA ALA A 27 -12.01 3.91 16.79
C ALA A 27 -11.42 2.70 16.04
N ILE A 28 -11.35 1.55 16.70
CA ILE A 28 -10.87 0.29 16.13
C ILE A 28 -12.09 -0.57 15.80
N PRO A 29 -12.18 -1.15 14.58
CA PRO A 29 -13.31 -2.00 14.23
C PRO A 29 -13.27 -3.31 15.03
N VAL A 30 -14.45 -3.78 15.44
CA VAL A 30 -14.66 -5.05 16.14
C VAL A 30 -15.67 -5.93 15.41
N ASP A 31 -15.63 -7.24 15.66
CA ASP A 31 -16.65 -8.19 15.21
C ASP A 31 -17.94 -8.12 16.06
N ASP A 32 -18.91 -8.99 15.76
CA ASP A 32 -20.18 -9.02 16.49
C ASP A 32 -20.05 -9.44 17.97
N TYR A 33 -18.91 -10.04 18.34
CA TYR A 33 -18.58 -10.45 19.71
C TYR A 33 -17.72 -9.41 20.46
N GLY A 34 -17.37 -8.30 19.81
CA GLY A 34 -16.53 -7.24 20.38
C GLY A 34 -15.03 -7.53 20.31
N ASN A 35 -14.59 -8.57 19.60
CA ASN A 35 -13.17 -8.81 19.40
C ASN A 35 -12.62 -7.91 18.29
N LEU A 36 -11.36 -7.50 18.44
CA LEU A 36 -10.69 -6.67 17.44
C LEU A 36 -10.71 -7.34 16.06
N HIS A 37 -11.22 -6.62 15.06
CA HIS A 37 -11.24 -7.12 13.70
C HIS A 37 -9.82 -7.15 13.12
N SER A 38 -9.24 -8.34 13.01
CA SER A 38 -7.98 -8.58 12.33
C SER A 38 -8.23 -9.11 10.93
N CYS A 39 -8.10 -8.25 9.93
CA CYS A 39 -8.32 -8.64 8.54
C CYS A 39 -7.20 -9.57 8.04
N ARG A 40 -7.36 -10.89 8.26
CA ARG A 40 -6.40 -11.92 7.82
C ARG A 40 -6.35 -12.05 6.29
N HIS A 41 -7.43 -11.70 5.61
CA HIS A 41 -7.54 -11.75 4.15
C HIS A 41 -7.05 -10.42 3.57
N LYS A 42 -5.75 -10.16 3.65
CA LYS A 42 -5.15 -9.17 2.75
C LYS A 42 -5.36 -9.72 1.35
N LYS A 43 -6.28 -9.16 0.56
CA LYS A 43 -6.28 -9.45 -0.88
C LYS A 43 -4.84 -9.25 -1.33
N ARG A 44 -4.17 -10.32 -1.77
CA ARG A 44 -2.83 -10.20 -2.33
C ARG A 44 -3.02 -9.18 -3.44
N LYS A 45 -2.40 -8.00 -3.31
CA LYS A 45 -2.40 -7.03 -4.41
C LYS A 45 -1.97 -7.85 -5.63
N PRO A 46 -2.71 -7.80 -6.76
CA PRO A 46 -2.24 -8.44 -7.98
C PRO A 46 -0.78 -8.03 -8.17
N GLY A 47 0.05 -8.99 -8.60
CA GLY A 47 1.50 -8.80 -8.70
C GLY A 47 1.82 -7.43 -9.29
N PHE A 48 2.89 -6.80 -8.80
CA PHE A 48 3.19 -5.40 -9.07
C PHE A 48 2.95 -5.08 -10.55
N PRO A 49 1.91 -4.27 -10.89
CA PRO A 49 1.73 -3.83 -12.26
C PRO A 49 3.02 -3.14 -12.69
N SER A 50 3.35 -3.17 -13.99
CA SER A 50 4.47 -2.39 -14.50
C SER A 50 4.31 -0.94 -14.02
N GLN A 51 5.33 -0.44 -13.32
CA GLN A 51 5.34 0.92 -12.79
C GLN A 51 6.31 1.74 -13.60
N LYS A 52 6.11 3.06 -13.67
CA LYS A 52 7.14 3.96 -14.17
C LYS A 52 8.04 4.37 -13.00
N CYS A 53 9.35 4.37 -13.20
CA CYS A 53 10.28 4.96 -12.26
C CYS A 53 9.92 6.43 -12.08
N PHE A 54 9.75 6.87 -10.84
CA PHE A 54 9.31 8.24 -10.57
C PHE A 54 10.34 9.30 -10.96
N ARG A 55 11.61 8.89 -11.11
CA ARG A 55 12.72 9.80 -11.40
C ARG A 55 12.94 9.99 -12.90
N CYS A 56 13.06 8.89 -13.63
CA CYS A 56 13.39 8.89 -15.06
C CYS A 56 12.22 8.47 -15.98
N GLY A 57 11.04 8.17 -15.42
CA GLY A 57 9.85 7.76 -16.17
C GLY A 57 9.91 6.38 -16.84
N GLN A 58 11.06 5.70 -16.81
CA GLN A 58 11.24 4.39 -17.45
C GLN A 58 10.39 3.30 -16.80
N VAL A 59 9.91 2.35 -17.60
CA VAL A 59 9.10 1.24 -17.08
C VAL A 59 9.98 0.26 -16.29
N ILE A 60 9.57 0.01 -15.05
CA ILE A 60 10.17 -0.93 -14.12
C ILE A 60 9.17 -2.02 -13.72
N HIS A 61 9.69 -3.14 -13.24
CA HIS A 61 8.92 -4.18 -12.59
C HIS A 61 9.62 -4.70 -11.34
N PHE A 62 8.92 -5.55 -10.59
CA PHE A 62 9.43 -6.17 -9.38
C PHE A 62 9.27 -7.69 -9.46
N ASP A 63 10.38 -8.41 -9.26
CA ASP A 63 10.39 -9.88 -9.15
C ASP A 63 10.39 -10.30 -7.67
N LYS A 64 9.58 -11.31 -7.34
CA LYS A 64 9.49 -11.90 -6.00
C LYS A 64 10.83 -12.46 -5.49
N ASN A 65 11.69 -12.88 -6.40
CA ASN A 65 13.01 -13.47 -6.14
C ASN A 65 14.10 -12.41 -5.95
N TYR A 66 13.81 -11.14 -6.28
CA TYR A 66 14.81 -10.07 -6.29
C TYR A 66 14.52 -9.04 -5.18
N ARG A 67 15.12 -9.30 -4.01
CA ARG A 67 14.90 -8.52 -2.79
C ARG A 67 16.22 -8.07 -2.17
N SER A 68 16.16 -6.95 -1.45
CA SER A 68 17.22 -6.55 -0.54
C SER A 68 17.26 -7.45 0.70
N ILE A 69 18.34 -7.34 1.48
CA ILE A 69 18.49 -8.01 2.78
C ILE A 69 17.34 -7.64 3.75
N SER A 70 16.80 -6.41 3.65
CA SER A 70 15.65 -5.96 4.43
C SER A 70 14.29 -6.49 3.94
N GLY A 71 14.27 -7.30 2.88
CA GLY A 71 13.07 -7.90 2.31
C GLY A 71 12.26 -6.99 1.37
N LYS A 72 12.74 -5.78 1.08
CA LYS A 72 12.12 -4.86 0.10
C LYS A 72 12.46 -5.33 -1.32
N TYR A 73 11.52 -5.17 -2.26
CA TYR A 73 11.77 -5.51 -3.66
C TYR A 73 12.68 -4.48 -4.32
N ILE A 74 13.61 -4.96 -5.14
CA ILE A 74 14.52 -4.11 -5.91
C ILE A 74 13.88 -3.89 -7.29
N PRO A 75 13.74 -2.64 -7.76
CA PRO A 75 13.19 -2.37 -9.08
C PRO A 75 14.13 -2.89 -10.17
N LEU A 76 13.55 -3.48 -11.21
CA LEU A 76 14.25 -4.00 -12.37
C LEU A 76 13.74 -3.31 -13.63
N ASP A 77 14.63 -3.03 -14.59
CA ASP A 77 14.23 -2.51 -15.90
C ASP A 77 13.30 -3.53 -16.59
N TRP A 78 12.22 -3.05 -17.18
CA TRP A 78 11.25 -3.90 -17.86
C TRP A 78 11.88 -4.77 -18.96
N ASN A 79 12.74 -4.17 -19.78
CA ASN A 79 13.30 -4.85 -20.96
C ASN A 79 14.48 -5.76 -20.63
N SER A 80 15.30 -5.37 -19.65
CA SER A 80 16.59 -6.04 -19.40
C SER A 80 16.54 -7.04 -18.24
N GLY A 81 15.58 -6.90 -17.32
CA GLY A 81 15.55 -7.66 -16.07
C GLY A 81 16.70 -7.34 -15.11
N LYS A 82 17.57 -6.39 -15.46
CA LYS A 82 18.66 -5.93 -14.60
C LYS A 82 18.15 -4.95 -13.57
N ARG A 83 18.93 -4.72 -12.51
CA ARG A 83 18.63 -3.68 -11.52
C ARG A 83 18.49 -2.35 -12.22
N HIS A 84 17.37 -1.68 -11.94
CA HIS A 84 17.13 -0.34 -12.40
C HIS A 84 18.07 0.61 -11.64
N ASP A 85 19.06 1.16 -12.34
CA ASP A 85 20.00 2.13 -11.80
C ASP A 85 19.64 3.53 -12.30
N CYS A 86 18.99 4.30 -11.43
CA CYS A 86 18.48 5.62 -11.80
C CYS A 86 19.47 6.71 -11.40
N ASN A 87 20.28 7.15 -12.37
CA ASN A 87 21.21 8.27 -12.20
C ASN A 87 20.57 9.65 -12.38
N GLU A 88 19.27 9.72 -12.67
CA GLU A 88 18.57 10.98 -12.89
C GLU A 88 18.03 11.58 -11.57
N THR A 89 18.21 12.88 -11.42
CA THR A 89 17.44 13.70 -10.48
C THR A 89 15.98 13.75 -10.94
N PRO A 90 14.99 13.70 -10.03
CA PRO A 90 13.58 13.69 -10.43
C PRO A 90 13.27 14.88 -11.32
N ASP A 91 12.67 14.62 -12.47
CA ASP A 91 12.17 15.67 -13.36
C ASP A 91 11.19 16.57 -12.57
N LEU A 92 11.43 17.89 -12.62
CA LEU A 92 10.70 18.87 -11.81
C LEU A 92 9.20 18.85 -12.14
N GLU A 93 8.82 18.48 -13.35
CA GLU A 93 7.41 18.37 -13.76
C GLU A 93 6.66 17.23 -13.05
N VAL A 94 7.33 16.10 -12.77
CA VAL A 94 6.72 14.97 -12.07
C VAL A 94 6.50 15.29 -10.59
N ARG A 95 7.36 16.12 -10.00
CA ARG A 95 7.28 16.51 -8.59
C ARG A 95 6.06 17.39 -8.29
N GLU A 96 5.73 18.32 -9.18
CA GLU A 96 4.58 19.22 -9.01
C GLU A 96 3.24 18.47 -9.10
N HIS A 97 3.11 17.50 -10.02
CA HIS A 97 1.88 16.71 -10.19
C HIS A 97 1.53 15.82 -8.98
N TRP A 98 2.54 15.36 -8.24
CA TRP A 98 2.33 14.56 -7.02
C TRP A 98 2.07 15.43 -5.78
N LEU A 99 2.69 16.60 -5.68
CA LEU A 99 2.40 17.57 -4.61
C LEU A 99 0.97 18.14 -4.70
N SER A 100 0.43 18.26 -5.91
CA SER A 100 -0.96 18.70 -6.10
C SER A 100 -2.03 17.67 -5.72
N GLN A 101 -1.66 16.42 -5.42
CA GLN A 101 -2.60 15.36 -5.02
C GLN A 101 -2.70 15.18 -3.50
N GLU A 102 -2.00 15.98 -2.70
CA GLU A 102 -2.05 16.00 -1.23
C GLU A 102 -2.70 17.27 -0.64
N LEU A 103 -3.44 18.04 -1.44
CA LEU A 103 -4.23 19.21 -1.00
C LEU A 103 -5.74 19.01 -1.23
#